data_AF-A0A9P5YI40-F1
#
_entry.id   AF-A0A9P5YI40-F1
#
_cell.length_a   1.000
_cell.length_b   1.000
_cell.length_c   1.000
_cell.angle_alpha   90.00
_cell.angle_beta   90.00
_cell.angle_gamma   90.00
#
_symmetry.space_group_name_H-M   'P 1'
#
loop_
_entity.id
_entity.type
_entity.pdbx_description
1 polymer ?
#
loop_
_entity_poly.entity_id
_entity_poly.type
_entity_poly.pdbx_seq_one_letter_code
_entity_poly.pdbx_strand_id
1 'polypeptide(L)'
;MTSEDKPVDAREWKLEPETEYRFELDPGTSLAIKLVRGYAEVFGAELAEGKYYIFGSECKAAVFTWQGCVIEVTGHASTEYLSEETPMAAYANLHIAFEQMRVRALRTLHRSPSYDDDPSANTEPPRVLILGPENSGKTTVSKILINYAVRAGQGWSPLLVNVDPSEGGWSAPGAISVAPVHSPLPTCSPANPLGSAATSAPTALSSNALLPLVYWYGHAEIKRNPLLMDRLIRNMGENVNEKYDVDIEGRMSGLVVDTPSSFASGPGANEHRQKLIKACVDAFKINVILVVGHEKLNVEMQRTYGAHLTVVKIPKSGGVVELDHGYRERVHNYQLHTYMYGQIIQAPPGISSATLGGEALTDLVLSPSSTVINFDDLSIFRIGAETMAPSSALPIGAARVVSEMQPVPIDPAQSGSGLLNAVLAILAPPNPDENERYDEEILDLTVTGFLIVTNIDIPHRKMTILAPNQGSVVGKTAIVGSFEWQDQ
;
A
#
# COMPACT_ATOMS: atom_id res chain seq x y z
N MET A 1 -20.58 -36.27 -26.53
CA MET A 1 -20.63 -36.56 -25.09
C MET A 1 -20.56 -35.23 -24.38
N THR A 2 -21.69 -34.80 -23.86
CA THR A 2 -21.81 -33.62 -22.99
C THR A 2 -20.92 -33.84 -21.78
N SER A 3 -19.96 -32.94 -21.54
CA SER A 3 -19.22 -32.90 -20.28
C SER A 3 -20.24 -32.61 -19.18
N GLU A 4 -20.61 -33.62 -18.41
CA GLU A 4 -21.31 -33.40 -17.14
C GLU A 4 -20.38 -32.55 -16.28
N ASP A 5 -20.74 -31.28 -16.09
CA ASP A 5 -20.11 -30.43 -15.08
C ASP A 5 -20.27 -31.15 -13.74
N LYS A 6 -19.14 -31.55 -13.15
CA LYS A 6 -19.14 -32.04 -11.77
C LYS A 6 -19.79 -30.97 -10.90
N PRO A 7 -20.72 -31.34 -9.99
CA PRO A 7 -21.33 -30.36 -9.12
C PRO A 7 -20.23 -29.63 -8.35
N VAL A 8 -20.28 -28.29 -8.41
CA VAL A 8 -19.41 -27.43 -7.63
C VAL A 8 -19.72 -27.71 -6.15
N ASP A 9 -18.72 -28.16 -5.39
CA ASP A 9 -18.89 -28.39 -3.95
C ASP A 9 -18.94 -27.02 -3.24
N ALA A 10 -20.14 -26.47 -3.22
CA ALA A 10 -20.43 -25.11 -2.79
C ALA A 10 -21.15 -25.14 -1.44
N ARG A 11 -20.63 -24.36 -0.48
CA ARG A 11 -21.16 -24.25 0.88
C ARG A 11 -21.90 -22.92 1.03
N GLU A 12 -23.18 -22.99 1.38
CA GLU A 12 -24.00 -21.80 1.61
C GLU A 12 -23.84 -21.30 3.05
N TRP A 13 -23.64 -19.99 3.20
CA TRP A 13 -23.56 -19.31 4.50
C TRP A 13 -24.59 -18.19 4.54
N LYS A 14 -25.42 -18.20 5.58
CA LYS A 14 -26.34 -17.11 5.89
C LYS A 14 -25.71 -16.22 6.94
N LEU A 15 -25.50 -14.95 6.60
CA LEU A 15 -24.98 -13.93 7.50
C LEU A 15 -26.15 -13.08 7.98
N GLU A 16 -26.28 -12.94 9.30
CA GLU A 16 -27.22 -12.00 9.91
C GLU A 16 -26.68 -10.57 9.81
N PRO A 17 -27.53 -9.53 9.98
CA PRO A 17 -27.07 -8.13 9.99
C PRO A 17 -25.91 -7.90 10.97
N GLU A 18 -24.94 -7.07 10.55
CA GLU A 18 -23.76 -6.67 11.33
C GLU A 18 -22.78 -7.80 11.68
N THR A 19 -22.85 -8.92 10.95
CA THR A 19 -21.92 -10.05 11.06
C THR A 19 -20.95 -10.14 9.89
N GLU A 20 -19.86 -10.88 10.05
CA GLU A 20 -18.92 -11.17 8.97
C GLU A 20 -18.52 -12.64 8.89
N TYR A 21 -18.32 -13.11 7.67
CA TYR A 21 -17.66 -14.37 7.37
C TYR A 21 -16.16 -14.13 7.23
N ARG A 22 -15.35 -14.76 8.08
CA ARG A 22 -13.89 -14.66 8.07
C ARG A 22 -13.31 -15.92 7.44
N PHE A 23 -12.26 -15.75 6.64
CA PHE A 23 -11.52 -16.88 6.08
C PHE A 23 -10.02 -16.62 5.98
N GLU A 24 -9.25 -17.70 5.99
CA GLU A 24 -7.80 -17.72 5.80
C GLU A 24 -7.44 -18.78 4.76
N LEU A 25 -6.56 -18.43 3.83
CA LEU A 25 -6.08 -19.33 2.79
C LEU A 25 -4.63 -19.77 3.06
N ASP A 26 -4.37 -21.05 2.77
CA ASP A 26 -3.02 -21.61 2.78
C ASP A 26 -2.30 -21.38 1.44
N PRO A 27 -0.96 -21.52 1.38
CA PRO A 27 -0.21 -21.40 0.13
C PRO A 27 -0.77 -22.31 -0.98
N GLY A 28 -0.92 -21.77 -2.17
CA GLY A 28 -1.41 -22.51 -3.34
C GLY A 28 -2.93 -22.81 -3.35
N THR A 29 -3.68 -22.34 -2.35
CA THR A 29 -5.15 -22.49 -2.31
C THR A 29 -5.85 -21.25 -2.86
N SER A 30 -7.09 -21.45 -3.33
CA SER A 30 -7.99 -20.39 -3.74
C SER A 30 -9.41 -20.63 -3.26
N LEU A 31 -10.16 -19.54 -3.15
CA LEU A 31 -11.55 -19.52 -2.70
C LEU A 31 -12.36 -18.66 -3.64
N ALA A 32 -13.56 -19.11 -4.00
CA ALA A 32 -14.51 -18.31 -4.75
C ALA A 32 -15.74 -18.06 -3.87
N ILE A 33 -16.12 -16.79 -3.73
CA ILE A 33 -17.31 -16.38 -2.98
C ILE A 33 -18.28 -15.70 -3.94
N LYS A 34 -19.53 -16.15 -3.93
CA LYS A 34 -20.63 -15.52 -4.67
C LYS A 34 -21.66 -14.98 -3.70
N LEU A 35 -22.04 -13.71 -3.87
CA LEU A 35 -23.20 -13.15 -3.20
C LEU A 35 -24.45 -13.70 -3.87
N VAL A 36 -25.24 -14.50 -3.16
CA VAL A 36 -26.48 -15.09 -3.67
C VAL A 36 -27.65 -14.14 -3.53
N ARG A 37 -27.74 -13.44 -2.40
CA ARG A 37 -28.76 -12.41 -2.12
C ARG A 37 -28.33 -11.49 -0.98
N GLY A 38 -28.87 -10.28 -0.96
CA GLY A 38 -28.64 -9.28 0.09
C GLY A 38 -27.47 -8.35 -0.26
N TYR A 39 -26.82 -7.79 0.76
CA TYR A 39 -25.71 -6.86 0.57
C TYR A 39 -24.50 -7.32 1.36
N ALA A 40 -23.33 -7.34 0.73
CA ALA A 40 -22.10 -7.75 1.36
C ALA A 40 -20.93 -6.92 0.83
N GLU A 41 -19.90 -6.78 1.64
CA GLU A 41 -18.69 -6.05 1.29
C GLU A 41 -17.44 -6.73 1.83
N VAL A 42 -16.32 -6.54 1.12
CA VAL A 42 -14.99 -6.89 1.61
C VAL A 42 -14.23 -5.60 1.84
N PHE A 43 -14.00 -5.28 3.10
CA PHE A 43 -13.31 -4.06 3.52
C PHE A 43 -13.87 -2.78 2.86
N GLY A 44 -15.21 -2.66 2.85
CA GLY A 44 -15.94 -1.51 2.30
C GLY A 44 -16.21 -1.55 0.79
N ALA A 45 -15.64 -2.49 0.03
CA ALA A 45 -15.95 -2.69 -1.39
C ALA A 45 -17.11 -3.68 -1.56
N GLU A 46 -18.17 -3.27 -2.26
CA GLU A 46 -19.39 -4.07 -2.43
C GLU A 46 -19.18 -5.29 -3.33
N LEU A 47 -19.85 -6.38 -2.97
CA LEU A 47 -20.00 -7.54 -3.83
C LEU A 47 -21.29 -7.42 -4.65
N ALA A 48 -21.19 -7.66 -5.96
CA ALA A 48 -22.35 -7.72 -6.83
C ALA A 48 -23.02 -9.10 -6.73
N GLU A 49 -24.35 -9.10 -6.60
CA GLU A 49 -25.15 -10.33 -6.58
C GLU A 49 -24.93 -11.16 -7.85
N GLY A 50 -24.83 -12.48 -7.69
CA GLY A 50 -24.67 -13.44 -8.77
C GLY A 50 -23.24 -13.60 -9.31
N LYS A 51 -22.30 -12.71 -8.96
CA LYS A 51 -20.90 -12.80 -9.42
C LYS A 51 -20.02 -13.58 -8.45
N TYR A 52 -19.13 -14.41 -8.98
CA TYR A 52 -18.06 -15.03 -8.20
C TYR A 52 -16.86 -14.09 -8.07
N TYR A 53 -16.35 -13.95 -6.85
CA TYR A 53 -15.13 -13.23 -6.51
C TYR A 53 -14.08 -14.23 -6.04
N ILE A 54 -12.91 -14.22 -6.68
CA ILE A 54 -11.81 -15.13 -6.34
C ILE A 54 -10.84 -14.47 -5.37
N PHE A 55 -10.40 -15.27 -4.40
CA PHE A 55 -9.35 -14.96 -3.44
C PHE A 55 -8.24 -16.01 -3.52
N GLY A 56 -7.00 -15.59 -3.31
CA GLY A 56 -5.84 -16.48 -3.36
C GLY A 56 -4.57 -15.82 -2.83
N SER A 57 -3.41 -16.45 -3.07
CA SER A 57 -2.12 -15.99 -2.55
C SER A 57 -2.13 -15.81 -1.03
N GLU A 58 -2.68 -16.80 -0.30
CA GLU A 58 -2.80 -16.78 1.17
C GLU A 58 -3.65 -15.63 1.72
N CYS A 59 -4.62 -15.13 0.93
CA CYS A 59 -5.52 -14.06 1.35
C CYS A 59 -6.24 -14.43 2.67
N LYS A 60 -6.18 -13.50 3.62
CA LYS A 60 -6.96 -13.52 4.86
C LYS A 60 -7.90 -12.33 4.81
N ALA A 61 -9.21 -12.58 4.80
CA ALA A 61 -10.20 -11.51 4.65
C ALA A 61 -11.53 -11.82 5.34
N ALA A 62 -12.40 -10.80 5.36
CA ALA A 62 -13.73 -10.89 5.91
C ALA A 62 -14.77 -10.34 4.90
N VAL A 63 -15.88 -11.07 4.74
CA VAL A 63 -17.07 -10.62 4.04
C VAL A 63 -18.08 -10.15 5.08
N PHE A 64 -18.30 -8.84 5.17
CA PHE A 64 -19.19 -8.22 6.14
C PHE A 64 -20.53 -7.84 5.52
N THR A 65 -21.60 -7.81 6.31
CA THR A 65 -22.92 -7.32 5.89
C THR A 65 -23.55 -6.39 6.92
N TRP A 66 -24.10 -5.27 6.45
CA TRP A 66 -24.89 -4.36 7.30
C TRP A 66 -26.34 -4.84 7.48
N GLN A 67 -26.89 -5.56 6.51
CA GLN A 67 -28.34 -5.83 6.43
C GLN A 67 -28.68 -7.33 6.40
N GLY A 68 -27.66 -8.19 6.42
CA GLY A 68 -27.79 -9.62 6.20
C GLY A 68 -27.63 -9.99 4.73
N CYS A 69 -27.06 -11.17 4.50
CA CYS A 69 -26.87 -11.71 3.16
C CYS A 69 -26.77 -13.24 3.16
N VAL A 70 -26.76 -13.81 1.97
CA VAL A 70 -26.37 -15.22 1.77
C VAL A 70 -25.25 -15.26 0.77
N ILE A 71 -24.18 -15.95 1.13
CA ILE A 71 -23.03 -16.18 0.26
C ILE A 71 -22.87 -17.68 0.00
N GLU A 72 -22.37 -17.99 -1.19
CA GLU A 72 -21.98 -19.32 -1.59
C GLU A 72 -20.45 -19.36 -1.71
N VAL A 73 -19.82 -20.32 -1.04
CA VAL A 73 -18.37 -20.44 -0.93
C VAL A 73 -17.91 -21.74 -1.58
N THR A 74 -17.03 -21.65 -2.57
CA THR A 74 -16.41 -22.79 -3.27
C THR A 74 -14.90 -22.78 -3.08
N GLY A 75 -14.30 -23.96 -2.89
CA GLY A 75 -12.88 -24.11 -2.57
C GLY A 75 -12.66 -24.37 -1.09
N HIS A 76 -11.39 -24.45 -0.67
CA HIS A 76 -11.01 -24.82 0.69
C HIS A 76 -10.21 -23.69 1.34
N ALA A 77 -10.74 -23.15 2.44
CA ALA A 77 -10.02 -22.29 3.38
C ALA A 77 -9.46 -23.14 4.52
N SER A 78 -8.31 -22.76 5.08
CA SER A 78 -7.74 -23.45 6.24
C SER A 78 -8.45 -23.10 7.53
N THR A 79 -8.99 -21.89 7.61
CA THR A 79 -9.89 -21.45 8.67
C THR A 79 -11.04 -20.67 8.05
N GLU A 80 -12.27 -20.95 8.46
CA GLU A 80 -13.47 -20.20 8.06
C GLU A 80 -14.54 -20.24 9.16
N TYR A 81 -15.17 -19.10 9.47
CA TYR A 81 -16.21 -19.00 10.49
C TYR A 81 -17.00 -17.69 10.40
N LEU A 82 -18.18 -17.65 11.01
CA LEU A 82 -18.97 -16.44 11.20
C LEU A 82 -18.61 -15.74 12.51
N SER A 83 -18.58 -14.42 12.51
CA SER A 83 -18.35 -13.60 13.69
C SER A 83 -19.38 -12.48 13.81
N GLU A 84 -19.94 -12.35 15.02
CA GLU A 84 -20.85 -11.25 15.40
C GLU A 84 -20.09 -10.07 16.03
N GLU A 85 -18.83 -10.29 16.45
CA GLU A 85 -18.01 -9.27 17.09
C GLU A 85 -17.20 -8.50 16.04
N THR A 86 -17.76 -7.36 15.59
CA THR A 86 -17.12 -6.50 14.60
C THR A 86 -16.99 -5.04 15.09
N PRO A 87 -15.90 -4.34 14.75
CA PRO A 87 -15.74 -2.91 15.03
C PRO A 87 -16.39 -2.01 13.96
N MET A 88 -17.18 -2.57 13.04
CA MET A 88 -17.65 -1.85 11.83
C MET A 88 -18.49 -0.62 12.15
N ALA A 89 -19.30 -0.64 13.21
CA ALA A 89 -20.06 0.53 13.67
C ALA A 89 -19.14 1.71 14.02
N ALA A 90 -17.98 1.45 14.64
CA ALA A 90 -17.01 2.50 14.95
C ALA A 90 -16.41 3.09 13.66
N TYR A 91 -16.12 2.24 12.67
CA TYR A 91 -15.57 2.68 11.38
C TYR A 91 -16.59 3.48 10.57
N ALA A 92 -17.87 3.08 10.59
CA ALA A 92 -18.96 3.82 9.97
C ALA A 92 -19.15 5.21 10.61
N ASN A 93 -19.10 5.30 11.95
CA ASN A 93 -19.19 6.58 12.66
C ASN A 93 -18.04 7.54 12.28
N LEU A 94 -16.81 7.01 12.15
CA LEU A 94 -15.67 7.81 11.67
C LEU A 94 -15.89 8.30 10.25
N HIS A 95 -16.38 7.44 9.35
CA HIS A 95 -16.68 7.84 7.98
C HIS A 95 -17.70 8.98 7.96
N ILE A 96 -18.79 8.90 8.74
CA ILE A 96 -19.80 9.96 8.84
C ILE A 96 -19.17 11.26 9.36
N ALA A 97 -18.31 11.20 10.39
CA ALA A 97 -17.62 12.38 10.91
C ALA A 97 -16.69 13.01 9.86
N PHE A 98 -15.94 12.20 9.12
CA PHE A 98 -15.09 12.67 8.03
C PHE A 98 -15.90 13.23 6.87
N GLU A 99 -17.05 12.65 6.56
CA GLU A 99 -17.96 13.18 5.55
C GLU A 99 -18.46 14.58 5.93
N GLN A 100 -18.83 14.79 7.19
CA GLN A 100 -19.18 16.12 7.68
C GLN A 100 -18.02 17.12 7.58
N MET A 101 -16.77 16.67 7.75
CA MET A 101 -15.59 17.53 7.52
C MET A 101 -15.45 17.91 6.05
N ARG A 102 -15.58 16.94 5.12
CA ARG A 102 -15.51 17.20 3.67
C ARG A 102 -16.59 18.17 3.22
N VAL A 103 -17.84 17.95 3.64
CA VAL A 103 -19.00 18.80 3.30
C VAL A 103 -18.81 20.22 3.83
N ARG A 104 -18.30 20.39 5.06
CA ARG A 104 -17.98 21.71 5.61
C ARG A 104 -16.86 22.40 4.83
N ALA A 105 -15.79 21.69 4.52
CA ALA A 105 -14.66 22.22 3.76
C ALA A 105 -15.08 22.69 2.36
N LEU A 106 -15.85 21.87 1.64
CA LEU A 106 -16.38 22.19 0.32
C LEU A 106 -17.35 23.38 0.37
N ARG A 107 -18.21 23.46 1.40
CA ARG A 107 -19.11 24.60 1.61
C ARG A 107 -18.34 25.91 1.78
N THR A 108 -17.30 25.90 2.61
CA THR A 108 -16.42 27.06 2.83
C THR A 108 -15.73 27.47 1.54
N LEU A 109 -15.22 26.51 0.76
CA LEU A 109 -14.63 26.75 -0.55
C LEU A 109 -15.62 27.44 -1.51
N HIS A 110 -16.87 26.96 -1.55
CA HIS A 110 -17.94 27.51 -2.39
C HIS A 110 -18.60 28.77 -1.82
N ARG A 111 -18.20 29.25 -0.63
CA ARG A 111 -18.80 30.40 0.07
C ARG A 111 -20.32 30.31 0.20
N SER A 112 -20.83 29.10 0.39
CA SER A 112 -22.27 28.88 0.52
C SER A 112 -22.75 29.30 1.92
N PRO A 113 -23.86 30.06 2.04
CA PRO A 113 -24.34 30.57 3.31
C PRO A 113 -24.80 29.43 4.24
N SER A 114 -24.51 29.59 5.53
CA SER A 114 -24.92 28.68 6.59
C SER A 114 -25.64 29.47 7.67
N TYR A 115 -26.77 28.94 8.14
CA TYR A 115 -27.58 29.57 9.18
C TYR A 115 -27.18 29.12 10.60
N ASP A 116 -26.22 28.20 10.71
CA ASP A 116 -25.87 27.48 11.96
C ASP A 116 -24.35 27.29 12.12
N ASP A 117 -23.55 28.20 11.56
CA ASP A 117 -22.08 28.11 11.66
C ASP A 117 -21.61 28.41 13.08
N ASP A 118 -21.15 27.37 13.77
CA ASP A 118 -20.23 27.51 14.89
C ASP A 118 -18.91 28.09 14.35
N PRO A 119 -18.54 29.33 14.70
CA PRO A 119 -17.33 29.97 14.19
C PRO A 119 -16.04 29.27 14.65
N SER A 120 -16.13 28.35 15.61
CA SER A 120 -15.01 27.51 16.08
C SER A 120 -14.90 26.16 15.36
N ALA A 121 -15.85 25.82 14.48
CA ALA A 121 -15.84 24.55 13.77
C ALA A 121 -14.65 24.47 12.80
N ASN A 122 -13.87 23.40 12.89
CA ASN A 122 -12.81 23.12 11.93
C ASN A 122 -13.42 22.96 10.52
N THR A 123 -12.96 23.78 9.57
CA THR A 123 -13.39 23.81 8.17
C THR A 123 -12.44 23.09 7.24
N GLU A 124 -11.39 22.46 7.77
CA GLU A 124 -10.46 21.67 6.97
C GLU A 124 -11.03 20.28 6.63
N PRO A 125 -10.71 19.76 5.43
CA PRO A 125 -11.04 18.39 5.08
C PRO A 125 -10.25 17.38 5.94
N PRO A 126 -10.71 16.12 6.04
CA PRO A 126 -10.08 15.11 6.89
C PRO A 126 -8.68 14.77 6.36
N ARG A 127 -7.65 14.97 7.19
CA ARG A 127 -6.26 14.56 6.92
C ARG A 127 -5.82 13.63 8.05
N VAL A 128 -5.95 12.35 7.78
CA VAL A 128 -5.98 11.30 8.81
C VAL A 128 -4.65 10.54 8.83
N LEU A 129 -4.03 10.41 10.00
CA LEU A 129 -2.88 9.53 10.23
C LEU A 129 -3.30 8.33 11.07
N ILE A 130 -3.11 7.11 10.56
CA ILE A 130 -3.49 5.88 11.27
C ILE A 130 -2.26 5.27 11.92
N LEU A 131 -2.30 5.09 13.24
CA LEU A 131 -1.23 4.51 14.05
C LEU A 131 -1.73 3.26 14.78
N GLY A 132 -0.85 2.31 15.01
CA GLY A 132 -1.19 1.09 15.74
C GLY A 132 -0.07 0.04 15.69
N PRO A 133 -0.09 -0.94 16.60
CA PRO A 133 0.93 -1.98 16.67
C PRO A 133 0.86 -2.89 15.44
N GLU A 134 1.81 -3.82 15.38
CA GLU A 134 1.79 -4.88 14.39
C GLU A 134 0.48 -5.67 14.47
N ASN A 135 -0.06 -6.07 13.32
CA ASN A 135 -1.28 -6.88 13.25
C ASN A 135 -2.46 -6.24 14.00
N SER A 136 -2.66 -4.93 13.84
CA SER A 136 -3.81 -4.19 14.40
C SER A 136 -4.93 -3.89 13.38
N GLY A 137 -4.68 -4.11 12.09
CA GLY A 137 -5.66 -3.85 11.02
C GLY A 137 -5.62 -2.44 10.43
N LYS A 138 -4.48 -1.74 10.52
CA LYS A 138 -4.33 -0.35 10.02
C LYS A 138 -4.67 -0.23 8.53
N THR A 139 -4.04 -1.04 7.68
CA THR A 139 -4.29 -1.12 6.24
C THR A 139 -5.76 -1.41 5.93
N THR A 140 -6.38 -2.34 6.67
CA THR A 140 -7.81 -2.65 6.53
C THR A 140 -8.70 -1.45 6.88
N VAL A 141 -8.42 -0.75 7.98
CA VAL A 141 -9.16 0.46 8.36
C VAL A 141 -8.97 1.57 7.33
N SER A 142 -7.73 1.81 6.87
CA SER A 142 -7.42 2.76 5.80
C SER A 142 -8.28 2.47 4.57
N LYS A 143 -8.32 1.21 4.14
CA LYS A 143 -9.09 0.75 2.99
C LYS A 143 -10.59 0.93 3.17
N ILE A 144 -11.16 0.57 4.33
CA ILE A 144 -12.58 0.76 4.63
C ILE A 144 -12.97 2.24 4.54
N LEU A 145 -12.19 3.13 5.18
CA LEU A 145 -12.48 4.56 5.20
C LEU A 145 -12.40 5.20 3.81
N ILE A 146 -11.42 4.78 3.00
CA ILE A 146 -11.29 5.20 1.60
C ILE A 146 -12.45 4.68 0.77
N ASN A 147 -12.78 3.38 0.88
CA ASN A 147 -13.88 2.76 0.13
C ASN A 147 -15.22 3.40 0.46
N TYR A 148 -15.47 3.70 1.73
CA TYR A 148 -16.67 4.43 2.15
C TYR A 148 -16.71 5.85 1.60
N ALA A 149 -15.59 6.56 1.59
CA ALA A 149 -15.52 7.92 1.03
C ALA A 149 -15.87 7.93 -0.46
N VAL A 150 -15.27 7.05 -1.27
CA VAL A 150 -15.50 7.04 -2.73
C VAL A 150 -16.88 6.52 -3.12
N ARG A 151 -17.50 5.63 -2.32
CA ARG A 151 -18.85 5.13 -2.58
C ARG A 151 -19.98 5.97 -1.95
N ALA A 152 -19.66 7.04 -1.22
CA ALA A 152 -20.66 7.95 -0.66
C ALA A 152 -21.47 8.72 -1.74
N GLY A 153 -21.07 8.62 -3.01
CA GLY A 153 -21.81 9.18 -4.15
C GLY A 153 -21.62 10.68 -4.37
N GLN A 154 -20.74 11.34 -3.60
CA GLN A 154 -20.41 12.77 -3.75
C GLN A 154 -19.22 13.03 -4.70
N GLY A 155 -18.68 11.99 -5.33
CA GLY A 155 -17.52 12.13 -6.23
C GLY A 155 -16.20 12.39 -5.51
N TRP A 156 -16.09 12.06 -4.22
CA TRP A 156 -14.84 12.20 -3.47
C TRP A 156 -13.71 11.39 -4.10
N SER A 157 -12.52 11.98 -4.13
CA SER A 157 -11.27 11.36 -4.58
C SER A 157 -10.16 11.53 -3.53
N PRO A 158 -10.29 10.91 -2.34
CA PRO A 158 -9.30 11.06 -1.29
C PRO A 158 -7.94 10.49 -1.72
N LEU A 159 -6.86 11.09 -1.23
CA LEU A 159 -5.54 10.50 -1.36
C LEU A 159 -5.36 9.39 -0.32
N LEU A 160 -4.96 8.21 -0.76
CA LEU A 160 -4.47 7.16 0.13
C LEU A 160 -2.94 7.15 0.07
N VAL A 161 -2.31 7.34 1.22
CA VAL A 161 -0.85 7.37 1.38
C VAL A 161 -0.44 6.12 2.14
N ASN A 162 0.49 5.34 1.61
CA ASN A 162 1.17 4.26 2.31
C ASN A 162 2.61 4.66 2.63
N VAL A 163 2.92 4.83 3.91
CA VAL A 163 4.30 5.03 4.39
C VAL A 163 4.89 3.79 5.07
N ASP A 164 4.28 2.61 4.91
CA ASP A 164 4.90 1.33 5.27
C ASP A 164 5.63 0.73 4.05
N PRO A 165 6.98 0.77 4.02
CA PRO A 165 7.73 0.21 2.90
C PRO A 165 7.63 -1.31 2.83
N SER A 166 7.24 -2.02 3.89
CA SER A 166 7.07 -3.49 3.83
C SER A 166 5.82 -3.90 3.05
N GLU A 167 4.84 -3.01 2.87
CA GLU A 167 3.58 -3.34 2.20
C GLU A 167 3.58 -3.01 0.70
N GLY A 168 4.52 -2.20 0.21
CA GLY A 168 4.67 -1.86 -1.22
C GLY A 168 3.52 -1.06 -1.86
N GLY A 169 2.35 -0.99 -1.21
CA GLY A 169 1.16 -0.27 -1.69
C GLY A 169 0.68 -0.78 -3.04
N TRP A 170 0.92 0.03 -4.08
CA TRP A 170 0.60 -0.25 -5.50
C TRP A 170 1.83 -0.68 -6.32
N SER A 171 2.98 -0.83 -5.67
CA SER A 171 4.29 -0.96 -6.30
C SER A 171 5.08 -2.14 -5.70
N ALA A 172 6.39 -2.17 -5.91
CA ALA A 172 7.24 -3.18 -5.28
C ALA A 172 7.35 -2.97 -3.75
N PRO A 173 7.50 -4.04 -2.96
CA PRO A 173 7.89 -3.92 -1.56
C PRO A 173 9.23 -3.18 -1.46
N GLY A 174 9.35 -2.32 -0.44
CA GLY A 174 10.43 -1.36 -0.26
C GLY A 174 10.07 0.06 -0.68
N ALA A 175 8.91 0.28 -1.30
CA ALA A 175 8.47 1.62 -1.70
C ALA A 175 7.45 2.20 -0.74
N ILE A 176 7.45 3.53 -0.62
CA ILE A 176 6.32 4.29 -0.08
C ILE A 176 5.59 4.95 -1.25
N SER A 177 4.27 5.10 -1.14
CA SER A 177 3.47 5.59 -2.27
C SER A 177 2.21 6.34 -1.88
N VAL A 178 1.69 7.13 -2.81
CA VAL A 178 0.40 7.82 -2.68
C VAL A 178 -0.37 7.79 -4.01
N ALA A 179 -1.68 7.55 -3.95
CA ALA A 179 -2.55 7.63 -5.12
C ALA A 179 -3.90 8.26 -4.77
N PRO A 180 -4.51 9.04 -5.69
CA PRO A 180 -5.92 9.42 -5.60
C PRO A 180 -6.80 8.20 -5.89
N VAL A 181 -7.79 7.95 -5.04
CA VAL A 181 -8.70 6.83 -5.19
C VAL A 181 -10.05 7.33 -5.64
N HIS A 182 -10.55 6.83 -6.78
CA HIS A 182 -11.79 7.30 -7.41
C HIS A 182 -12.95 6.28 -7.34
N SER A 183 -12.65 5.03 -7.03
CA SER A 183 -13.61 3.94 -6.90
C SER A 183 -13.18 2.97 -5.81
N PRO A 184 -14.09 2.16 -5.23
CA PRO A 184 -13.75 1.23 -4.18
C PRO A 184 -12.62 0.29 -4.60
N LEU A 185 -11.63 0.14 -3.72
CA LEU A 185 -10.49 -0.75 -3.84
C LEU A 185 -10.93 -2.17 -3.48
N PRO A 186 -10.98 -3.12 -4.43
CA PRO A 186 -11.34 -4.49 -4.12
C PRO A 186 -10.20 -5.23 -3.40
N THR A 187 -10.51 -6.34 -2.74
CA THR A 187 -9.51 -7.25 -2.16
C THR A 187 -9.68 -8.63 -2.77
N CYS A 188 -8.59 -9.21 -3.28
CA CYS A 188 -8.54 -10.60 -3.74
C CYS A 188 -7.26 -11.33 -3.31
N SER A 189 -6.23 -10.57 -2.93
CA SER A 189 -4.91 -11.07 -2.57
C SER A 189 -4.21 -10.04 -1.67
N PRO A 190 -3.26 -10.46 -0.80
CA PRO A 190 -2.39 -9.54 -0.09
C PRO A 190 -1.33 -8.89 -0.99
N ALA A 191 -1.19 -9.30 -2.25
CA ALA A 191 -0.18 -8.76 -3.18
C ALA A 191 -0.46 -7.30 -3.61
N ASN A 192 -1.73 -6.89 -3.65
CA ASN A 192 -2.14 -5.53 -4.01
C ASN A 192 -3.19 -5.05 -3.01
N PRO A 193 -2.81 -4.83 -1.74
CA PRO A 193 -3.79 -4.57 -0.68
C PRO A 193 -4.54 -3.25 -0.91
N LEU A 194 -3.98 -2.31 -1.67
CA LEU A 194 -4.54 -0.97 -1.90
C LEU A 194 -5.06 -0.77 -3.34
N GLY A 195 -5.19 -1.83 -4.15
CA GLY A 195 -5.57 -1.75 -5.57
C GLY A 195 -4.36 -1.91 -6.50
N SER A 196 -4.55 -1.66 -7.79
CA SER A 196 -3.50 -1.90 -8.81
C SER A 196 -3.17 -0.65 -9.62
N ALA A 197 -1.89 -0.52 -9.96
CA ALA A 197 -1.41 0.53 -10.84
C ALA A 197 -1.86 0.31 -12.29
N ALA A 198 -1.97 1.39 -13.07
CA ALA A 198 -2.36 1.35 -14.47
C ALA A 198 -1.43 0.47 -15.32
N THR A 199 -2.04 -0.29 -16.21
CA THR A 199 -1.35 -1.16 -17.16
C THR A 199 -1.66 -0.73 -18.60
N SER A 200 -1.06 -1.39 -19.58
CA SER A 200 -1.41 -1.17 -20.99
C SER A 200 -2.74 -1.81 -21.39
N ALA A 201 -3.29 -2.68 -20.56
CA ALA A 201 -4.59 -3.31 -20.78
C ALA A 201 -5.72 -2.40 -20.25
N PRO A 202 -6.86 -2.34 -20.94
CA PRO A 202 -8.05 -1.68 -20.40
C PRO A 202 -8.54 -2.43 -19.16
N THR A 203 -8.97 -1.70 -18.13
CA THR A 203 -9.62 -2.24 -16.93
C THR A 203 -11.06 -1.73 -16.85
N ALA A 204 -11.97 -2.53 -16.27
CA ALA A 204 -13.35 -2.10 -16.08
C ALA A 204 -13.51 -1.17 -14.86
N LEU A 205 -12.65 -1.31 -13.85
CA LEU A 205 -12.64 -0.52 -12.62
C LEU A 205 -11.45 0.44 -12.61
N SER A 206 -11.71 1.70 -12.29
CA SER A 206 -10.66 2.72 -12.12
C SER A 206 -9.71 2.43 -10.95
N SER A 207 -10.13 1.63 -9.96
CA SER A 207 -9.30 1.18 -8.83
C SER A 207 -8.17 0.23 -9.24
N ASN A 208 -8.20 -0.26 -10.48
CA ASN A 208 -7.15 -1.09 -11.07
C ASN A 208 -6.32 -0.33 -12.13
N ALA A 209 -6.52 0.98 -12.21
CA ALA A 209 -5.80 1.86 -13.13
C ALA A 209 -5.24 3.10 -12.40
N LEU A 210 -4.77 2.91 -11.17
CA LEU A 210 -4.25 4.00 -10.35
C LEU A 210 -2.87 4.45 -10.85
N LEU A 211 -2.57 5.73 -10.68
CA LEU A 211 -1.28 6.32 -11.03
C LEU A 211 -0.58 6.78 -9.75
N PRO A 212 0.06 5.87 -9.00
CA PRO A 212 0.70 6.21 -7.75
C PRO A 212 1.98 7.03 -7.98
N LEU A 213 2.20 8.03 -7.13
CA LEU A 213 3.51 8.63 -6.91
C LEU A 213 4.30 7.71 -5.96
N VAL A 214 5.51 7.34 -6.33
CA VAL A 214 6.30 6.32 -5.62
C VAL A 214 7.70 6.83 -5.29
N TYR A 215 8.15 6.56 -4.08
CA TYR A 215 9.53 6.77 -3.63
C TYR A 215 10.15 5.46 -3.16
N TRP A 216 11.43 5.27 -3.43
CA TRP A 216 12.15 4.04 -3.08
C TRP A 216 12.90 4.17 -1.77
N TYR A 217 12.42 3.47 -0.73
CA TYR A 217 13.17 3.28 0.50
C TYR A 217 14.09 2.05 0.43
N GLY A 218 13.65 1.02 -0.30
CA GLY A 218 14.42 -0.17 -0.65
C GLY A 218 14.58 -1.21 0.45
N HIS A 219 14.01 -1.00 1.63
CA HIS A 219 14.11 -1.93 2.76
C HIS A 219 12.76 -2.16 3.44
N ALA A 220 12.53 -3.34 3.99
CA ALA A 220 11.30 -3.61 4.73
C ALA A 220 11.23 -2.85 6.06
N GLU A 221 12.37 -2.67 6.73
CA GLU A 221 12.43 -2.11 8.09
C GLU A 221 12.94 -0.67 8.09
N ILE A 222 12.08 0.28 8.50
CA ILE A 222 12.43 1.71 8.58
C ILE A 222 13.63 2.03 9.49
N LYS A 223 13.98 1.13 10.40
CA LYS A 223 15.11 1.29 11.34
C LYS A 223 16.45 1.26 10.63
N ARG A 224 16.51 0.75 9.39
CA ARG A 224 17.74 0.62 8.61
C ARG A 224 18.32 1.98 8.21
N ASN A 225 17.44 2.93 7.87
CA ASN A 225 17.83 4.29 7.53
C ASN A 225 16.69 5.29 7.85
N PRO A 226 16.53 5.72 9.11
CA PRO A 226 15.46 6.64 9.49
C PRO A 226 15.59 8.03 8.84
N LEU A 227 16.80 8.45 8.48
CA LEU A 227 17.04 9.74 7.82
C LEU A 227 16.50 9.74 6.39
N LEU A 228 16.73 8.64 5.65
CA LEU A 228 16.17 8.48 4.32
C LEU A 228 14.64 8.46 4.40
N MET A 229 14.08 7.68 5.33
CA MET A 229 12.63 7.61 5.50
C MET A 229 12.00 8.99 5.76
N ASP A 230 12.61 9.79 6.65
CA ASP A 230 12.16 11.16 6.93
C ASP A 230 12.19 12.05 5.68
N ARG A 231 13.27 11.99 4.88
CA ARG A 231 13.38 12.74 3.62
C ARG A 231 12.30 12.32 2.62
N LEU A 232 12.11 11.03 2.40
CA LEU A 232 11.11 10.51 1.45
C LEU A 232 9.68 10.89 1.85
N ILE A 233 9.34 10.88 3.16
CA ILE A 233 8.04 11.34 3.66
C ILE A 233 7.81 12.82 3.33
N ARG A 234 8.84 13.67 3.53
CA ARG A 234 8.74 15.11 3.25
C ARG A 234 8.57 15.38 1.76
N ASN A 235 9.38 14.76 0.91
CA ASN A 235 9.29 14.89 -0.54
C ASN A 235 7.92 14.47 -1.08
N MET A 236 7.38 13.37 -0.53
CA MET A 236 6.01 12.94 -0.84
C MET A 236 4.96 13.97 -0.39
N GLY A 237 5.12 14.54 0.82
CA GLY A 237 4.24 15.59 1.31
C GLY A 237 4.26 16.84 0.45
N GLU A 238 5.42 17.26 -0.05
CA GLU A 238 5.55 18.37 -0.99
C GLU A 238 4.73 18.12 -2.26
N ASN A 239 4.94 16.98 -2.92
CA ASN A 239 4.16 16.61 -4.12
C ASN A 239 2.64 16.52 -3.84
N VAL A 240 2.24 16.02 -2.67
CA VAL A 240 0.83 16.00 -2.26
C VAL A 240 0.26 17.42 -2.10
N ASN A 241 1.04 18.33 -1.51
CA ASN A 241 0.62 19.72 -1.36
C ASN A 241 0.55 20.44 -2.73
N GLU A 242 1.52 20.24 -3.61
CA GLU A 242 1.50 20.77 -4.98
C GLU A 242 0.27 20.29 -5.76
N LYS A 243 -0.05 18.99 -5.68
CA LYS A 243 -1.29 18.45 -6.27
C LYS A 243 -2.52 19.19 -5.75
N TYR A 244 -2.59 19.45 -4.44
CA TYR A 244 -3.72 20.16 -3.83
C TYR A 244 -3.80 21.65 -4.14
N ASP A 245 -2.67 22.28 -4.46
CA ASP A 245 -2.66 23.68 -4.90
C ASP A 245 -3.22 23.83 -6.32
N VAL A 246 -3.12 22.77 -7.14
CA VAL A 246 -3.73 22.70 -8.48
C VAL A 246 -5.18 22.19 -8.43
N ASP A 247 -5.46 21.20 -7.59
CA ASP A 247 -6.77 20.54 -7.46
C ASP A 247 -7.44 20.88 -6.12
N ILE A 248 -7.92 22.13 -6.03
CA ILE A 248 -8.48 22.70 -4.79
C ILE A 248 -9.78 21.99 -4.39
N GLU A 249 -10.58 21.54 -5.36
CA GLU A 249 -11.83 20.82 -5.07
C GLU A 249 -11.53 19.38 -4.65
N GLY A 250 -10.64 18.67 -5.36
CA GLY A 250 -10.20 17.33 -4.98
C GLY A 250 -9.56 17.28 -3.59
N ARG A 251 -8.88 18.37 -3.17
CA ARG A 251 -8.36 18.55 -1.80
C ARG A 251 -9.44 18.39 -0.72
N MET A 252 -10.70 18.74 -1.00
CA MET A 252 -11.80 18.61 -0.03
C MET A 252 -12.12 17.14 0.29
N SER A 253 -11.73 16.20 -0.58
CA SER A 253 -11.85 14.77 -0.34
C SER A 253 -10.96 14.28 0.82
N GLY A 254 -9.90 15.04 1.14
CA GLY A 254 -8.99 14.72 2.22
C GLY A 254 -7.98 13.61 1.88
N LEU A 255 -7.28 13.12 2.90
CA LEU A 255 -6.30 12.03 2.77
C LEU A 255 -6.31 11.10 3.99
N VAL A 256 -5.86 9.87 3.76
CA VAL A 256 -5.60 8.86 4.80
C VAL A 256 -4.18 8.35 4.64
N VAL A 257 -3.40 8.40 5.73
CA VAL A 257 -2.03 7.90 5.79
C VAL A 257 -1.98 6.61 6.61
N ASP A 258 -1.65 5.52 5.94
CA ASP A 258 -1.32 4.24 6.56
C ASP A 258 0.18 4.18 6.91
N THR A 259 0.51 3.64 8.08
CA THR A 259 1.85 3.74 8.67
C THR A 259 2.41 2.38 9.07
N PRO A 260 3.74 2.23 9.21
CA PRO A 260 4.32 0.98 9.66
C PRO A 260 4.08 0.76 11.16
N SER A 261 4.02 -0.51 11.56
CA SER A 261 3.84 -0.90 12.98
C SER A 261 4.92 -0.37 13.91
N SER A 262 6.11 -0.10 13.37
CA SER A 262 7.25 0.50 14.07
C SER A 262 6.95 1.91 14.63
N PHE A 263 5.91 2.59 14.14
CA PHE A 263 5.43 3.85 14.72
C PHE A 263 4.71 3.65 16.06
N ALA A 264 4.24 2.45 16.36
CA ALA A 264 3.62 2.11 17.64
C ALA A 264 4.58 1.37 18.59
N SER A 265 5.61 0.73 18.04
CA SER A 265 6.58 -0.07 18.79
C SER A 265 7.66 0.77 19.47
N GLY A 266 8.23 0.25 20.57
CA GLY A 266 9.37 0.85 21.29
C GLY A 266 9.02 1.78 22.46
N PRO A 267 10.03 2.19 23.26
CA PRO A 267 9.83 3.13 24.36
C PRO A 267 9.35 4.48 23.83
N GLY A 268 8.53 5.20 24.61
CA GLY A 268 8.06 6.56 24.26
C GLY A 268 9.17 7.55 23.90
N ALA A 269 10.39 7.29 24.39
CA ALA A 269 11.59 8.08 24.17
C ALA A 269 12.40 7.69 22.91
N ASN A 270 11.89 6.80 22.04
CA ASN A 270 12.56 6.54 20.76
C ASN A 270 12.46 7.79 19.86
N GLU A 271 13.55 8.56 19.83
CA GLU A 271 13.63 9.85 19.14
C GLU A 271 13.36 9.71 17.63
N HIS A 272 13.86 8.65 16.98
CA HIS A 272 13.62 8.42 15.55
C HIS A 272 12.15 8.17 15.25
N ARG A 273 11.45 7.41 16.11
CA ARG A 273 10.01 7.15 15.97
C ARG A 273 9.21 8.44 16.02
N GLN A 274 9.48 9.28 17.03
CA GLN A 274 8.78 10.57 17.17
C GLN A 274 9.05 11.50 16.00
N LYS A 275 10.29 11.55 15.51
CA LYS A 275 10.67 12.33 14.34
C LYS A 275 9.87 11.90 13.11
N LEU A 276 9.72 10.60 12.85
CA LEU A 276 8.98 10.10 11.70
C LEU A 276 7.47 10.32 11.80
N ILE A 277 6.87 10.15 13.00
CA ILE A 277 5.46 10.52 13.22
C ILE A 277 5.26 12.02 12.98
N LYS A 278 6.15 12.86 13.53
CA LYS A 278 6.13 14.30 13.30
C LYS A 278 6.29 14.65 11.82
N ALA A 279 7.20 13.99 11.11
CA ALA A 279 7.41 14.18 9.68
C ALA A 279 6.11 13.93 8.90
N CYS A 280 5.37 12.85 9.21
CA CYS A 280 4.06 12.60 8.60
C CYS A 280 3.04 13.70 8.96
N VAL A 281 2.98 14.10 10.24
CA VAL A 281 2.06 15.15 10.70
C VAL A 281 2.30 16.45 9.95
N ASP A 282 3.55 16.88 9.84
CA ASP A 282 3.93 18.12 9.17
C ASP A 282 3.73 18.02 7.65
N ALA A 283 4.28 16.98 7.01
CA ALA A 283 4.32 16.82 5.56
C ALA A 283 2.90 16.74 4.95
N PHE A 284 2.02 15.98 5.60
CA PHE A 284 0.64 15.79 5.13
C PHE A 284 -0.38 16.74 5.76
N LYS A 285 0.06 17.62 6.67
CA LYS A 285 -0.78 18.58 7.42
C LYS A 285 -1.93 17.87 8.15
N ILE A 286 -1.58 16.83 8.91
CA ILE A 286 -2.54 15.96 9.60
C ILE A 286 -3.35 16.75 10.62
N ASN A 287 -4.67 16.56 10.62
CA ASN A 287 -5.59 17.14 11.61
C ASN A 287 -6.34 16.09 12.45
N VAL A 288 -6.28 14.82 12.07
CA VAL A 288 -6.84 13.68 12.83
C VAL A 288 -5.81 12.55 12.95
N ILE A 289 -5.57 12.06 14.17
CA ILE A 289 -4.79 10.85 14.43
C ILE A 289 -5.75 9.76 14.92
N LEU A 290 -5.77 8.61 14.23
CA LEU A 290 -6.49 7.41 14.66
C LEU A 290 -5.51 6.41 15.28
N VAL A 291 -5.80 5.94 16.50
CA VAL A 291 -4.99 4.93 17.18
C VAL A 291 -5.77 3.62 17.27
N VAL A 292 -5.30 2.59 16.58
CA VAL A 292 -5.96 1.28 16.50
C VAL A 292 -5.56 0.38 17.67
N GLY A 293 -6.51 0.13 18.58
CA GLY A 293 -6.40 -0.92 19.60
C GLY A 293 -5.22 -0.81 20.57
N HIS A 294 -4.66 0.38 20.82
CA HIS A 294 -3.46 0.53 21.63
C HIS A 294 -3.49 1.71 22.62
N GLU A 295 -3.88 1.43 23.86
CA GLU A 295 -4.12 2.41 24.93
C GLU A 295 -2.92 3.32 25.19
N LYS A 296 -1.73 2.71 25.36
CA LYS A 296 -0.52 3.45 25.72
C LYS A 296 -0.12 4.45 24.64
N LEU A 297 -0.26 4.05 23.37
CA LEU A 297 0.02 4.94 22.23
C LEU A 297 -1.03 6.04 22.15
N ASN A 298 -2.29 5.74 22.43
CA ASN A 298 -3.34 6.75 22.46
C ASN A 298 -3.05 7.83 23.51
N VAL A 299 -2.73 7.44 24.75
CA VAL A 299 -2.36 8.38 25.82
C VAL A 299 -1.15 9.23 25.41
N GLU A 300 -0.17 8.59 24.78
CA GLU A 300 1.03 9.26 24.28
C GLU A 300 0.72 10.31 23.20
N MET A 301 -0.03 9.92 22.17
CA MET A 301 -0.44 10.83 21.08
C MET A 301 -1.36 11.94 21.58
N GLN A 302 -2.27 11.64 22.52
CA GLN A 302 -3.12 12.64 23.16
C GLN A 302 -2.29 13.70 23.89
N ARG A 303 -1.26 13.27 24.63
CA ARG A 303 -0.36 14.20 25.35
C ARG A 303 0.47 15.05 24.39
N THR A 304 0.96 14.48 23.29
CA THR A 304 1.85 15.18 22.34
C THR A 304 1.09 16.09 21.39
N TYR A 305 -0.04 15.63 20.85
CA TYR A 305 -0.76 16.29 19.75
C TYR A 305 -2.18 16.75 20.09
N GLY A 306 -2.80 16.24 21.16
CA GLY A 306 -4.22 16.45 21.47
C GLY A 306 -4.63 17.90 21.81
N ALA A 307 -3.66 18.81 21.98
CA ALA A 307 -3.93 20.24 22.12
C ALA A 307 -4.22 20.94 20.77
N HIS A 308 -3.77 20.36 19.66
CA HIS A 308 -3.86 20.96 18.31
C HIS A 308 -4.59 20.06 17.32
N LEU A 309 -4.53 18.74 17.49
CA LEU A 309 -5.08 17.73 16.59
C LEU A 309 -6.16 16.91 17.30
N THR A 310 -7.10 16.38 16.53
CA THR A 310 -8.06 15.41 17.04
C THR A 310 -7.39 14.04 17.14
N VAL A 311 -7.34 13.44 18.33
CA VAL A 311 -6.77 12.11 18.54
C VAL A 311 -7.89 11.17 19.00
N VAL A 312 -8.11 10.08 18.25
CA VAL A 312 -9.21 9.13 18.50
C VAL A 312 -8.67 7.72 18.56
N LYS A 313 -8.97 7.01 19.65
CA LYS A 313 -8.73 5.57 19.76
C LYS A 313 -9.89 4.81 19.15
N ILE A 314 -9.59 3.79 18.34
CA ILE A 314 -10.59 2.94 17.69
C ILE A 314 -10.32 1.47 18.03
N PRO A 315 -11.37 0.62 18.11
CA PRO A 315 -11.19 -0.79 18.42
C PRO A 315 -10.45 -1.53 17.29
N LYS A 316 -9.57 -2.45 17.69
CA LYS A 316 -8.98 -3.47 16.80
C LYS A 316 -10.06 -4.53 16.50
N SER A 317 -10.16 -4.99 15.27
CA SER A 317 -11.02 -6.14 14.93
C SER A 317 -10.47 -7.44 15.52
N GLY A 318 -11.35 -8.25 16.09
CA GLY A 318 -11.01 -9.62 16.54
C GLY A 318 -10.63 -10.56 15.39
N GLY A 319 -10.93 -10.18 14.14
CA GLY A 319 -10.57 -10.95 12.94
C GLY A 319 -9.16 -10.68 12.41
N VAL A 320 -8.39 -9.76 13.03
CA VAL A 320 -7.02 -9.49 12.60
C VAL A 320 -6.10 -10.61 13.06
N VAL A 321 -5.46 -11.26 12.10
CA VAL A 321 -4.58 -12.41 12.29
C VAL A 321 -3.14 -11.95 12.54
N GLU A 322 -2.40 -12.70 13.36
CA GLU A 322 -0.96 -12.50 13.51
C GLU A 322 -0.21 -13.04 12.30
N LEU A 323 0.64 -12.20 11.71
CA LEU A 323 1.39 -12.53 10.52
C LEU A 323 2.84 -12.85 10.89
N ASP A 324 3.25 -14.09 10.68
CA ASP A 324 4.63 -14.51 10.91
C ASP A 324 5.58 -14.00 9.80
N HIS A 325 6.89 -14.12 10.05
CA HIS A 325 7.92 -13.68 9.12
C HIS A 325 7.87 -14.42 7.78
N GLY A 326 7.60 -15.72 7.79
CA GLY A 326 7.56 -16.53 6.57
C GLY A 326 6.39 -16.15 5.67
N TYR A 327 5.23 -15.82 6.24
CA TYR A 327 4.09 -15.27 5.51
C TYR A 327 4.46 -13.92 4.87
N ARG A 328 5.12 -13.02 5.61
CA ARG A 328 5.56 -11.72 5.07
C ARG A 328 6.51 -11.87 3.89
N GLU A 329 7.48 -12.77 3.98
CA GLU A 329 8.39 -13.08 2.86
C GLU A 329 7.64 -13.59 1.62
N ARG A 330 6.68 -14.52 1.81
CA ARG A 330 5.85 -14.99 0.69
C ARG A 330 4.99 -13.89 0.10
N VAL A 331 4.43 -12.99 0.93
CA VAL A 331 3.69 -11.82 0.42
C VAL A 331 4.59 -10.91 -0.40
N HIS A 332 5.83 -10.62 0.03
CA HIS A 332 6.76 -9.83 -0.79
C HIS A 332 7.02 -10.50 -2.15
N ASN A 333 7.16 -11.83 -2.18
CA ASN A 333 7.30 -12.58 -3.44
C ASN A 333 6.04 -12.45 -4.30
N TYR A 334 4.84 -12.57 -3.72
CA TYR A 334 3.58 -12.35 -4.45
C TYR A 334 3.47 -10.93 -4.99
N GLN A 335 3.89 -9.92 -4.25
CA GLN A 335 3.88 -8.51 -4.67
C GLN A 335 4.79 -8.27 -5.87
N LEU A 336 6.05 -8.73 -5.79
CA LEU A 336 7.00 -8.62 -6.90
C LEU A 336 6.49 -9.36 -8.14
N HIS A 337 5.97 -10.58 -7.95
CA HIS A 337 5.43 -11.35 -9.07
C HIS A 337 4.22 -10.67 -9.69
N THR A 338 3.33 -10.13 -8.86
CA THR A 338 2.15 -9.40 -9.31
C THR A 338 2.52 -8.11 -10.05
N TYR A 339 3.58 -7.43 -9.63
CA TYR A 339 4.10 -6.26 -10.35
C TYR A 339 4.57 -6.61 -11.77
N MET A 340 5.27 -7.74 -11.96
CA MET A 340 5.82 -8.14 -13.26
C MET A 340 4.80 -8.83 -14.16
N TYR A 341 4.03 -9.77 -13.61
CA TYR A 341 3.18 -10.71 -14.36
C TYR A 341 1.68 -10.47 -14.13
N GLY A 342 1.32 -9.49 -13.31
CA GLY A 342 -0.06 -9.24 -12.94
C GLY A 342 -0.60 -10.26 -11.93
N GLN A 343 -1.89 -10.12 -11.60
CA GLN A 343 -2.52 -10.90 -10.55
C GLN A 343 -3.10 -12.20 -11.12
N ILE A 344 -2.38 -13.31 -10.91
CA ILE A 344 -2.77 -14.62 -11.42
C ILE A 344 -3.25 -15.49 -10.25
N ILE A 345 -4.56 -15.74 -10.18
CA ILE A 345 -5.15 -16.66 -9.20
C ILE A 345 -5.96 -17.72 -9.94
N GLN A 346 -5.61 -18.99 -9.72
CA GLN A 346 -6.36 -20.11 -10.29
C GLN A 346 -7.71 -20.23 -9.57
N ALA A 347 -8.80 -20.23 -10.32
CA ALA A 347 -10.13 -20.44 -9.79
C ALA A 347 -10.27 -21.86 -9.22
N PRO A 348 -11.06 -22.06 -8.14
CA PRO A 348 -11.42 -23.40 -7.69
C PRO A 348 -12.09 -24.23 -8.80
N PRO A 349 -11.96 -25.58 -8.78
CA PRO A 349 -12.60 -26.44 -9.77
C PRO A 349 -14.12 -26.20 -9.84
N GLY A 350 -14.65 -26.10 -11.06
CA GLY A 350 -16.07 -25.87 -11.31
C GLY A 350 -16.49 -24.39 -11.41
N ILE A 351 -15.57 -23.45 -11.18
CA ILE A 351 -15.80 -22.01 -11.35
C ILE A 351 -15.25 -21.57 -12.72
N SER A 352 -16.14 -21.27 -13.66
CA SER A 352 -15.78 -20.89 -15.05
C SER A 352 -15.94 -19.41 -15.38
N SER A 353 -16.73 -18.66 -14.61
CA SER A 353 -17.02 -17.23 -14.85
C SER A 353 -16.88 -16.42 -13.56
N ALA A 354 -15.64 -16.24 -13.12
CA ALA A 354 -15.31 -15.48 -11.92
C ALA A 354 -14.56 -14.19 -12.22
N THR A 355 -14.60 -13.32 -11.23
CA THR A 355 -13.94 -12.02 -11.24
C THR A 355 -12.89 -11.96 -10.14
N LEU A 356 -11.86 -11.14 -10.38
CA LEU A 356 -10.80 -10.89 -9.43
C LEU A 356 -10.91 -9.44 -8.96
N GLY A 357 -11.48 -9.27 -7.78
CA GLY A 357 -11.85 -7.94 -7.31
C GLY A 357 -12.84 -7.20 -8.21
N GLY A 358 -13.69 -7.92 -8.94
CA GLY A 358 -14.67 -7.35 -9.86
C GLY A 358 -14.21 -7.19 -11.32
N GLU A 359 -12.92 -7.42 -11.63
CA GLU A 359 -12.40 -7.50 -13.01
C GLU A 359 -12.48 -8.90 -13.58
N ALA A 360 -12.48 -9.02 -14.91
CA ALA A 360 -12.32 -10.31 -15.57
C ALA A 360 -10.88 -10.84 -15.38
N LEU A 361 -10.74 -12.16 -15.20
CA LEU A 361 -9.45 -12.80 -14.91
C LEU A 361 -8.37 -12.57 -15.99
N THR A 362 -8.76 -12.43 -17.26
CA THR A 362 -7.82 -12.22 -18.37
C THR A 362 -7.17 -10.85 -18.36
N ASP A 363 -7.84 -9.85 -17.78
CA ASP A 363 -7.45 -8.44 -17.91
C ASP A 363 -6.34 -8.06 -16.92
N LEU A 364 -6.01 -8.98 -16.01
CA LEU A 364 -5.01 -8.77 -14.95
C LEU A 364 -3.73 -9.57 -15.17
N VAL A 365 -3.55 -10.25 -16.31
CA VAL A 365 -2.31 -10.95 -16.67
C VAL A 365 -1.41 -10.02 -17.48
N LEU A 366 -0.17 -9.85 -17.04
CA LEU A 366 0.84 -9.00 -17.69
C LEU A 366 1.94 -9.83 -18.34
N SER A 367 2.61 -9.24 -19.32
CA SER A 367 3.69 -9.88 -20.08
C SER A 367 4.96 -9.04 -19.98
N PRO A 368 5.80 -9.28 -18.95
CA PRO A 368 7.05 -8.54 -18.80
C PRO A 368 8.04 -8.95 -19.90
N SER A 369 9.08 -8.14 -20.05
CA SER A 369 10.14 -8.33 -21.05
C SER A 369 11.46 -8.68 -20.39
N SER A 370 12.13 -9.70 -20.91
CA SER A 370 13.51 -10.04 -20.55
C SER A 370 14.46 -9.55 -21.64
N THR A 371 15.41 -8.69 -21.28
CA THR A 371 16.34 -8.06 -22.23
C THR A 371 17.77 -8.05 -21.71
N VAL A 372 18.73 -8.29 -22.61
CA VAL A 372 20.15 -8.16 -22.31
C VAL A 372 20.63 -6.74 -22.61
N ILE A 373 21.27 -6.10 -21.65
CA ILE A 373 21.82 -4.74 -21.72
C ILE A 373 23.30 -4.73 -21.36
N ASN A 374 24.04 -3.71 -21.75
CA ASN A 374 25.41 -3.50 -21.29
C ASN A 374 25.40 -2.93 -19.86
N PHE A 375 26.46 -3.17 -19.09
CA PHE A 375 26.59 -2.58 -17.74
C PHE A 375 26.52 -1.06 -17.76
N ASP A 376 27.04 -0.42 -18.82
CA ASP A 376 27.12 1.03 -18.93
C ASP A 376 25.78 1.66 -19.41
N ASP A 377 24.78 0.84 -19.76
CA ASP A 377 23.46 1.34 -20.15
C ASP A 377 22.64 1.85 -18.95
N LEU A 378 22.91 1.37 -17.73
CA LEU A 378 22.15 1.72 -16.52
C LEU A 378 23.09 2.08 -15.35
N SER A 379 22.95 3.28 -14.81
CA SER A 379 23.71 3.70 -13.62
C SER A 379 23.02 3.20 -12.36
N ILE A 380 23.68 2.32 -11.58
CA ILE A 380 23.10 1.71 -10.38
C ILE A 380 23.77 2.25 -9.12
N PHE A 381 22.95 2.68 -8.16
CA PHE A 381 23.38 3.20 -6.87
C PHE A 381 22.77 2.43 -5.70
N ARG A 382 23.43 2.52 -4.54
CA ARG A 382 22.91 2.14 -3.23
C ARG A 382 22.97 3.34 -2.32
N ILE A 383 22.00 3.49 -1.42
CA ILE A 383 22.00 4.60 -0.46
C ILE A 383 22.67 4.14 0.84
N GLY A 384 23.73 4.82 1.24
CA GLY A 384 24.56 4.45 2.37
C GLY A 384 25.36 3.16 2.12
N ALA A 385 25.67 2.44 3.20
CA ALA A 385 26.38 1.16 3.12
C ALA A 385 25.49 -0.02 3.53
N GLU A 386 25.82 -1.22 3.03
CA GLU A 386 25.05 -2.44 3.25
C GLU A 386 24.92 -2.80 4.74
N THR A 387 26.03 -2.67 5.45
CA THR A 387 26.14 -2.78 6.90
C THR A 387 26.79 -1.52 7.45
N MET A 388 26.06 -0.76 8.26
CA MET A 388 26.61 0.40 8.97
C MET A 388 26.68 0.10 10.46
N ALA A 389 27.90 0.00 10.99
CA ALA A 389 28.09 -0.03 12.44
C ALA A 389 27.62 1.31 13.03
N PRO A 390 26.87 1.32 14.15
CA PRO A 390 26.44 2.56 14.80
C PRO A 390 27.68 3.41 15.14
N SER A 391 27.53 4.74 15.13
CA SER A 391 28.65 5.65 15.43
C SER A 391 29.27 5.38 16.80
N SER A 392 28.48 4.87 17.75
CA SER A 392 28.92 4.42 19.08
C SER A 392 29.83 3.18 19.05
N ALA A 393 29.82 2.40 17.96
CA ALA A 393 30.68 1.22 17.78
C ALA A 393 31.95 1.53 16.96
N LEU A 394 32.15 2.78 16.55
CA LEU A 394 33.38 3.21 15.88
C LEU A 394 34.49 3.47 16.92
N PRO A 395 35.76 3.16 16.60
CA PRO A 395 36.88 3.53 17.45
C PRO A 395 36.90 5.04 17.74
N ILE A 396 37.33 5.40 18.95
CA ILE A 396 37.46 6.80 19.36
C ILE A 396 38.38 7.54 18.38
N GLY A 397 37.86 8.60 17.75
CA GLY A 397 38.57 9.41 16.75
C GLY A 397 38.39 8.96 15.29
N ALA A 398 37.70 7.85 15.03
CA ALA A 398 37.33 7.44 13.68
C ALA A 398 36.02 8.14 13.24
N ALA A 399 36.05 8.81 12.08
CA ALA A 399 34.85 9.30 11.41
C ALA A 399 34.37 8.25 10.38
N ARG A 400 33.06 8.18 10.14
CA ARG A 400 32.52 7.33 9.07
C ARG A 400 32.98 7.85 7.71
N VAL A 401 33.35 6.92 6.84
CA VAL A 401 33.79 7.21 5.46
C VAL A 401 32.59 7.43 4.52
N VAL A 402 31.46 6.79 4.80
CA VAL A 402 30.22 6.88 4.00
C VAL A 402 29.08 7.37 4.89
N SER A 403 28.35 8.38 4.43
CA SER A 403 27.13 8.89 5.09
C SER A 403 25.94 7.95 4.86
N GLU A 404 24.99 7.91 5.79
CA GLU A 404 23.76 7.10 5.67
C GLU A 404 22.91 7.52 4.46
N MET A 405 23.05 8.76 4.00
CA MET A 405 22.32 9.32 2.86
C MET A 405 23.13 9.34 1.56
N GLN A 406 24.39 8.95 1.59
CA GLN A 406 25.26 9.08 0.41
C GLN A 406 24.89 8.05 -0.66
N PRO A 407 24.59 8.46 -1.90
CA PRO A 407 24.50 7.53 -3.01
C PRO A 407 25.88 6.97 -3.35
N VAL A 408 26.00 5.66 -3.38
CA VAL A 408 27.23 4.92 -3.70
C VAL A 408 27.02 4.16 -5.00
N PRO A 409 27.78 4.44 -6.07
CA PRO A 409 27.67 3.69 -7.32
C PRO A 409 28.09 2.24 -7.14
N ILE A 410 27.39 1.32 -7.80
CA ILE A 410 27.71 -0.11 -7.83
C ILE A 410 28.23 -0.46 -9.21
N ASP A 411 29.42 -1.08 -9.26
CA ASP A 411 29.92 -1.72 -10.49
C ASP A 411 29.34 -3.14 -10.60
N PRO A 412 28.55 -3.46 -11.65
CA PRO A 412 28.04 -4.80 -11.85
C PRO A 412 29.12 -5.88 -12.00
N ALA A 413 30.34 -5.49 -12.43
CA ALA A 413 31.47 -6.40 -12.57
C ALA A 413 32.17 -6.69 -11.23
N GLN A 414 31.87 -5.95 -10.16
CA GLN A 414 32.48 -6.15 -8.85
C GLN A 414 32.05 -7.49 -8.25
N SER A 415 33.01 -8.27 -7.77
CA SER A 415 32.75 -9.48 -7.00
C SER A 415 31.87 -9.17 -5.79
N GLY A 416 30.71 -9.82 -5.70
CA GLY A 416 29.76 -9.55 -4.62
C GLY A 416 28.99 -8.23 -4.78
N SER A 417 28.79 -7.75 -6.01
CA SER A 417 27.94 -6.57 -6.31
C SER A 417 26.54 -6.67 -5.71
N GLY A 418 26.06 -7.89 -5.45
CA GLY A 418 24.73 -8.15 -4.88
C GLY A 418 23.61 -7.80 -5.85
N LEU A 419 23.90 -7.69 -7.15
CA LEU A 419 22.92 -7.32 -8.15
C LEU A 419 22.13 -8.52 -8.68
N LEU A 420 22.66 -9.74 -8.63
CA LEU A 420 21.90 -10.90 -9.11
C LEU A 420 20.62 -11.06 -8.28
N ASN A 421 19.49 -11.18 -8.95
CA ASN A 421 18.13 -11.20 -8.41
C ASN A 421 17.69 -9.91 -7.72
N ALA A 422 18.51 -8.85 -7.70
CA ALA A 422 18.17 -7.63 -7.00
C ALA A 422 17.01 -6.89 -7.70
N VAL A 423 16.12 -6.33 -6.88
CA VAL A 423 15.10 -5.38 -7.33
C VAL A 423 15.72 -3.98 -7.41
N LEU A 424 15.63 -3.38 -8.60
CA LEU A 424 16.13 -2.03 -8.90
C LEU A 424 14.94 -1.08 -9.12
N ALA A 425 14.92 0.05 -8.43
CA ALA A 425 13.97 1.13 -8.68
C ALA A 425 14.56 2.11 -9.70
N ILE A 426 13.93 2.24 -10.88
CA ILE A 426 14.31 3.23 -11.89
C ILE A 426 13.78 4.59 -11.48
N LEU A 427 14.65 5.58 -11.38
CA LEU A 427 14.27 6.94 -11.03
C LEU A 427 13.74 7.71 -12.24
N ALA A 428 12.87 8.67 -11.96
CA ALA A 428 12.51 9.71 -12.91
C ALA A 428 13.77 10.48 -13.34
N PRO A 429 13.83 10.97 -14.59
CA PRO A 429 14.89 11.87 -14.97
C PRO A 429 14.80 13.12 -14.10
N PRO A 430 15.94 13.69 -13.69
CA PRO A 430 15.91 14.88 -12.90
C PRO A 430 15.40 16.08 -13.71
N ASN A 431 15.03 17.15 -13.00
CA ASN A 431 14.48 18.35 -13.64
C ASN A 431 15.53 18.99 -14.57
N PRO A 432 15.26 19.13 -15.88
CA PRO A 432 16.22 19.72 -16.82
C PRO A 432 16.52 21.20 -16.55
N ASP A 433 15.60 21.91 -15.89
CA ASP A 433 15.74 23.34 -15.60
C ASP A 433 16.58 23.62 -14.34
N GLU A 434 16.98 22.58 -13.62
CA GLU A 434 17.76 22.68 -12.39
C GLU A 434 19.26 22.73 -12.71
N ASN A 435 19.82 23.96 -12.63
CA ASN A 435 21.21 24.25 -12.96
C ASN A 435 22.20 23.78 -11.88
N GLU A 436 21.74 23.54 -10.65
CA GLU A 436 22.56 23.11 -9.53
C GLU A 436 22.33 21.63 -9.25
N ARG A 437 23.24 20.80 -9.76
CA ARG A 437 23.29 19.36 -9.48
C ARG A 437 24.07 19.13 -8.19
N TYR A 438 23.49 18.38 -7.27
CA TYR A 438 24.17 17.95 -6.06
C TYR A 438 24.04 16.44 -5.87
N ASP A 439 25.03 15.82 -5.23
CA ASP A 439 25.17 14.36 -5.22
C ASP A 439 23.95 13.61 -4.64
N GLU A 440 23.20 14.25 -3.75
CA GLU A 440 22.02 13.68 -3.10
C GLU A 440 20.69 13.95 -3.83
N GLU A 441 20.69 14.65 -4.98
CA GLU A 441 19.48 14.90 -5.80
C GLU A 441 18.75 13.59 -6.15
N ILE A 442 19.51 12.51 -6.33
CA ILE A 442 19.02 11.14 -6.58
C ILE A 442 17.98 10.69 -5.52
N LEU A 443 18.07 11.20 -4.28
CA LEU A 443 17.17 10.84 -3.17
C LEU A 443 15.82 11.55 -3.26
N ASP A 444 15.70 12.58 -4.09
CA ASP A 444 14.47 13.36 -4.27
C ASP A 444 13.65 12.94 -5.48
N LEU A 445 14.23 12.08 -6.31
CA LEU A 445 13.59 11.59 -7.52
C LEU A 445 12.55 10.52 -7.20
N THR A 446 11.43 10.61 -7.91
CA THR A 446 10.36 9.59 -7.85
C THR A 446 10.75 8.36 -8.66
N VAL A 447 10.06 7.25 -8.42
CA VAL A 447 10.27 6.00 -9.14
C VAL A 447 9.33 5.93 -10.35
N THR A 448 9.87 5.58 -11.52
CA THR A 448 9.10 5.37 -12.76
C THR A 448 8.78 3.91 -13.02
N GLY A 449 9.51 2.98 -12.39
CA GLY A 449 9.25 1.55 -12.47
C GLY A 449 10.34 0.74 -11.77
N PHE A 450 10.15 -0.58 -11.72
CA PHE A 450 11.08 -1.51 -11.09
C PHE A 450 11.60 -2.51 -12.12
N LEU A 451 12.84 -2.97 -11.94
CA LEU A 451 13.50 -4.00 -12.74
C LEU A 451 14.06 -5.07 -11.82
N ILE A 452 14.26 -6.26 -12.39
CA ILE A 452 14.97 -7.34 -11.70
C ILE A 452 16.16 -7.75 -12.56
N VAL A 453 17.34 -7.85 -11.97
CA VAL A 453 18.52 -8.39 -12.66
C VAL A 453 18.49 -9.92 -12.54
N THR A 454 18.31 -10.63 -13.64
CA THR A 454 18.16 -12.10 -13.64
C THR A 454 19.44 -12.84 -14.02
N ASN A 455 20.41 -12.15 -14.64
CA ASN A 455 21.70 -12.72 -14.99
C ASN A 455 22.78 -11.65 -15.13
N ILE A 456 24.03 -11.98 -14.80
CA ILE A 456 25.19 -11.09 -14.91
C ILE A 456 26.32 -11.82 -15.66
N ASP A 457 26.66 -11.32 -16.85
CA ASP A 457 27.75 -11.80 -17.70
C ASP A 457 28.92 -10.81 -17.62
N ILE A 458 29.81 -11.05 -16.65
CA ILE A 458 30.99 -10.22 -16.41
C ILE A 458 31.95 -10.21 -17.62
N PRO A 459 32.31 -11.37 -18.24
CA PRO A 459 33.21 -11.39 -19.41
C PRO A 459 32.75 -10.50 -20.57
N HIS A 460 31.45 -10.46 -20.85
CA HIS A 460 30.89 -9.64 -21.94
C HIS A 460 30.39 -8.27 -21.50
N ARG A 461 30.54 -7.90 -20.20
CA ARG A 461 30.01 -6.67 -19.58
C ARG A 461 28.51 -6.46 -19.85
N LYS A 462 27.73 -7.53 -19.70
CA LYS A 462 26.29 -7.53 -19.97
C LYS A 462 25.50 -8.08 -18.80
N MET A 463 24.28 -7.59 -18.61
CA MET A 463 23.31 -8.18 -17.68
C MET A 463 21.97 -8.39 -18.35
N THR A 464 21.22 -9.38 -17.86
CA THR A 464 19.82 -9.61 -18.26
C THR A 464 18.92 -8.97 -17.23
N ILE A 465 18.01 -8.11 -17.68
CA ILE A 465 16.99 -7.48 -16.84
C ILE A 465 15.60 -7.99 -17.22
N LEU A 466 14.76 -8.23 -16.23
CA LEU A 466 13.33 -8.42 -16.35
C LEU A 466 12.66 -7.07 -16.03
N ALA A 467 11.84 -6.59 -16.97
CA ALA A 467 11.18 -5.29 -16.92
C ALA A 467 9.67 -5.45 -17.17
N PRO A 468 8.81 -4.59 -16.61
CA PRO A 468 7.37 -4.64 -16.86
C PRO A 468 7.00 -4.25 -18.31
N ASN A 469 7.91 -3.63 -19.07
CA ASN A 469 7.71 -3.25 -20.46
C ASN A 469 9.04 -3.26 -21.25
N GLN A 470 8.98 -2.98 -22.56
CA GLN A 470 10.14 -2.95 -23.46
C GLN A 470 10.81 -1.56 -23.55
N GLY A 471 10.57 -0.68 -22.58
CA GLY A 471 11.15 0.66 -22.57
C GLY A 471 12.67 0.62 -22.46
N SER A 472 13.36 1.51 -23.17
CA SER A 472 14.82 1.65 -23.04
C SER A 472 15.19 2.09 -21.62
N VAL A 473 16.27 1.49 -21.10
CA VAL A 473 16.89 1.87 -19.82
C VAL A 473 18.19 2.63 -19.99
N VAL A 474 18.63 2.83 -21.25
CA VAL A 474 19.89 3.49 -21.58
C VAL A 474 19.93 4.90 -21.00
N GLY A 475 20.96 5.20 -20.21
CA GLY A 475 21.19 6.50 -19.59
C GLY A 475 20.30 6.78 -18.38
N LYS A 476 19.52 5.79 -17.90
CA LYS A 476 18.72 5.94 -16.68
C LYS A 476 19.55 5.68 -15.42
N THR A 477 19.00 6.13 -14.31
CA THR A 477 19.54 5.90 -12.96
C THR A 477 18.61 4.96 -12.20
N ALA A 478 19.17 3.99 -11.50
CA ALA A 478 18.44 3.10 -10.62
C ALA A 478 19.07 3.00 -9.23
N ILE A 479 18.24 2.73 -8.23
CA ILE A 479 18.66 2.46 -6.86
C ILE A 479 18.34 1.00 -6.51
N VAL A 480 19.32 0.29 -5.95
CA VAL A 480 19.13 -1.07 -5.41
C VAL A 480 18.68 -1.03 -3.95
N GLY A 481 17.73 -1.90 -3.60
CA GLY A 481 17.30 -2.12 -2.22
C GLY A 481 17.85 -3.43 -1.63
N SER A 482 17.13 -4.01 -0.67
CA SER A 482 17.42 -5.32 -0.08
C SER A 482 16.41 -6.40 -0.46
N PHE A 483 15.50 -6.10 -1.37
CA PHE A 483 14.55 -7.09 -1.88
C PHE A 483 15.19 -7.83 -3.05
N GLU A 484 15.03 -9.15 -3.03
CA GLU A 484 15.51 -10.06 -4.06
C GLU A 484 14.32 -10.79 -4.67
N TRP A 485 14.41 -11.01 -5.97
CA TRP A 485 13.49 -11.83 -6.74
C TRP A 485 13.77 -13.30 -6.52
N GLN A 486 12.72 -14.08 -6.33
CA GLN A 486 12.77 -15.54 -6.31
C GLN A 486 11.88 -16.04 -7.45
N ASP A 487 12.47 -16.78 -8.40
CA ASP A 487 11.67 -17.52 -9.38
C ASP A 487 10.80 -18.56 -8.64
N GLN A 488 9.53 -18.67 -9.04
CA GLN A 488 8.57 -19.62 -8.46
C GLN A 488 8.85 -21.07 -8.87
#